data_AF-A0A915KU77-F1
#
_entry.id   AF-A0A915KU77-F1
#
_cell.length_a   1.000
_cell.length_b   1.000
_cell.length_c   1.000
_cell.angle_alpha   90.00
_cell.angle_beta   90.00
_cell.angle_gamma   90.00
#
_symmetry.space_group_name_H-M   'P 1'
#
loop_
_entity.id
_entity.type
_entity.pdbx_description
1 polymer ?
#
loop_
_entity_poly.entity_id
_entity_poly.type
_entity_poly.pdbx_seq_one_letter_code
_entity_poly.pdbx_strand_id
1 'polypeptide(L)'
;MCSESSHNGSPINWVLPPGMNSRVLGGSFKVNWLNRNELPFAKVQNLYNPWNDNKPIKIARDGTEFEPNIGKQLCCSFPSDPTTDVVALIK
;
A
#
# COMPACT_ATOMS: atom_id res chain seq x y z
N MET A 1 -3.28 0.02 -8.70
CA MET A 1 -2.19 0.65 -9.47
C MET A 1 -2.78 1.22 -10.75
N CYS A 2 -2.30 2.38 -11.22
CA CYS A 2 -2.87 3.04 -12.41
C CYS A 2 -1.83 3.20 -13.55
N SER A 3 -0.61 2.74 -13.33
CA SER A 3 0.41 2.57 -14.35
C SER A 3 1.36 1.44 -13.97
N GLU A 4 2.10 0.93 -14.96
CA GLU A 4 3.36 0.23 -14.73
C GLU A 4 4.45 1.21 -14.25
N SER A 5 5.59 0.66 -13.83
CA SER A 5 6.75 1.48 -13.45
C SER A 5 7.30 2.24 -14.66
N SER A 6 7.66 3.50 -14.50
CA SER A 6 8.30 4.31 -15.54
C SER A 6 9.49 5.11 -15.01
N HIS A 7 10.53 5.19 -15.83
CA HIS A 7 11.71 6.04 -15.62
C HIS A 7 11.61 7.41 -16.31
N ASN A 8 10.54 7.64 -17.09
CA ASN A 8 10.40 8.81 -17.96
C ASN A 8 9.71 10.01 -17.27
N GLY A 9 9.45 9.93 -15.97
CA GLY A 9 8.80 10.99 -15.19
C GLY A 9 9.79 12.02 -14.65
N SER A 10 9.25 13.15 -14.16
CA SER A 10 10.03 14.12 -13.39
C SER A 10 10.70 13.43 -12.18
N PRO A 11 11.97 13.73 -11.87
CA PRO A 11 12.64 13.14 -10.71
C PRO A 11 11.88 13.46 -9.42
N ILE A 12 11.63 12.44 -8.61
CA ILE A 12 11.03 12.59 -7.28
C ILE A 12 12.16 12.62 -6.24
N ASN A 13 12.20 13.67 -5.44
CA ASN A 13 13.20 13.86 -4.38
C ASN A 13 12.81 13.06 -3.13
N TRP A 14 12.91 11.73 -3.20
CA TRP A 14 12.67 10.85 -2.06
C TRP A 14 13.70 11.10 -0.95
N VAL A 15 13.25 11.08 0.30
CA VAL A 15 14.15 11.06 1.47
C VAL A 15 14.65 9.62 1.64
N LEU A 16 15.94 9.40 1.41
CA LEU A 16 16.55 8.07 1.44
C LEU A 16 17.29 7.84 2.77
N PRO A 17 17.34 6.58 3.25
CA PRO A 17 18.17 6.22 4.39
C PRO A 17 19.67 6.50 4.14
N PRO A 18 20.47 6.69 5.20
CA PRO A 18 21.92 6.86 5.06
C PRO A 18 22.56 5.72 4.28
N GLY A 19 23.47 6.05 3.37
CA GLY A 19 24.17 5.07 2.53
C GLY A 19 23.40 4.59 1.29
N MET A 20 22.15 5.04 1.10
CA MET A 20 21.33 4.70 -0.07
C MET A 20 21.30 5.86 -1.08
N ASN A 21 21.51 5.57 -2.37
CA ASN A 21 21.43 6.56 -3.46
C ASN A 21 20.16 6.35 -4.30
N SER A 22 19.65 7.39 -4.96
CA SER A 22 18.39 7.32 -5.71
C SER A 22 18.41 6.34 -6.89
N ARG A 23 19.58 5.91 -7.36
CA ARG A 23 19.69 4.93 -8.46
C ARG A 23 19.34 3.50 -8.04
N VAL A 24 19.27 3.23 -6.73
CA VAL A 24 18.83 1.92 -6.22
C VAL A 24 17.31 1.76 -6.27
N LEU A 25 16.56 2.87 -6.42
CA LEU A 25 15.12 2.82 -6.63
C LEU A 25 14.84 2.51 -8.11
N GLY A 26 13.85 1.65 -8.35
CA GLY A 26 13.35 1.37 -9.70
C GLY A 26 12.55 2.52 -10.30
N GLY A 27 11.81 2.23 -11.36
CA GLY A 27 10.87 3.18 -11.96
C GLY A 27 9.76 3.58 -10.98
N SER A 28 9.17 4.76 -11.20
CA SER A 28 8.06 5.27 -10.40
C SER A 28 6.72 4.71 -10.88
N PHE A 29 5.78 4.51 -9.96
CA PHE A 29 4.42 4.07 -10.29
C PHE A 29 3.41 5.19 -10.01
N LYS A 30 2.37 5.28 -10.83
CA LYS A 30 1.20 6.11 -10.54
C LYS A 30 0.19 5.31 -9.72
N VAL A 31 -0.21 5.88 -8.60
CA VAL A 31 -1.22 5.31 -7.69
C VAL A 31 -2.37 6.29 -7.53
N ASN A 32 -3.59 5.76 -7.50
CA ASN A 32 -4.75 6.49 -7.04
C ASN A 32 -5.02 6.07 -5.59
N TRP A 33 -5.08 7.05 -4.69
CA TRP A 33 -5.41 6.80 -3.30
C TRP A 33 -6.89 6.45 -3.18
N LEU A 34 -7.19 5.30 -2.55
CA LEU A 34 -8.56 4.91 -2.20
C LEU A 34 -8.95 5.43 -0.81
N ASN A 35 -7.97 5.54 0.08
CA ASN A 35 -8.14 6.03 1.44
C ASN A 35 -6.79 6.58 1.94
N ARG A 36 -6.80 7.76 2.57
CA ARG A 36 -5.60 8.39 3.15
C ARG A 36 -5.63 8.47 4.67
N ASN A 37 -6.67 7.95 5.31
CA ASN A 37 -6.75 7.90 6.76
C ASN A 37 -5.83 6.82 7.33
N GLU A 38 -5.34 7.05 8.54
CA GLU A 38 -4.60 6.05 9.28
C GLU A 38 -5.52 4.94 9.83
N LEU A 39 -4.99 3.72 9.92
CA LEU A 39 -5.65 2.59 10.55
C LEU A 39 -4.77 2.03 11.69
N PRO A 40 -5.17 2.20 12.96
CA PRO A 40 -4.41 1.66 14.09
C PRO A 40 -4.33 0.13 14.04
N PHE A 41 -3.16 -0.46 14.29
CA PHE A 41 -3.00 -1.93 14.31
C PHE A 41 -3.92 -2.65 15.31
N ALA A 42 -4.36 -1.97 16.36
CA ALA A 42 -5.35 -2.49 17.31
C ALA A 42 -6.68 -2.90 16.65
N LYS A 43 -7.05 -2.25 15.54
CA LYS A 43 -8.30 -2.52 14.81
C LYS A 43 -8.25 -3.78 13.94
N VAL A 44 -7.07 -4.35 13.73
CA VAL A 44 -6.84 -5.49 12.82
C VAL A 44 -6.06 -6.63 13.48
N GLN A 45 -6.07 -6.70 14.83
CA GLN A 45 -5.35 -7.74 15.58
C GLN A 45 -5.89 -9.16 15.33
N ASN A 46 -7.13 -9.26 14.85
CA ASN A 46 -7.79 -10.50 14.50
C ASN A 46 -7.51 -10.97 13.06
N LEU A 47 -6.77 -10.18 12.26
CA LEU A 47 -6.45 -10.53 10.89
C LEU A 47 -5.06 -11.20 10.80
N TYR A 48 -5.02 -12.35 10.14
CA TYR A 48 -3.82 -13.17 9.92
C TYR A 48 -3.71 -13.50 8.44
N ASN A 49 -2.49 -13.54 7.89
CA ASN A 49 -2.27 -13.79 6.47
C ASN A 49 -1.84 -15.24 6.21
N PRO A 50 -2.69 -16.11 5.62
CA PRO A 50 -2.32 -17.49 5.28
C PRO A 50 -1.10 -17.62 4.37
N TRP A 51 -0.83 -16.61 3.54
CA TRP A 51 0.32 -16.61 2.63
C TRP A 51 1.64 -16.23 3.30
N ASN A 52 1.61 -15.88 4.59
CA ASN A 52 2.79 -15.54 5.38
C ASN A 52 2.76 -16.31 6.72
N ASP A 53 2.70 -17.64 6.64
CA ASP A 53 2.68 -18.56 7.79
C ASP A 53 1.55 -18.29 8.80
N ASN A 54 0.41 -17.73 8.35
CA ASN A 54 -0.66 -17.25 9.23
C ASN A 54 -0.17 -16.26 10.31
N LYS A 55 0.88 -15.48 10.04
CA LYS A 55 1.31 -14.40 10.93
C LYS A 55 0.27 -13.26 10.94
N PRO A 56 0.16 -12.49 12.04
CA PRO A 56 -0.68 -11.29 12.07
C PRO A 56 -0.34 -10.36 10.90
N ILE A 57 -1.33 -9.72 10.28
CA ILE A 57 -1.09 -8.94 9.05
C ILE A 57 -0.08 -7.80 9.21
N LYS A 58 0.10 -7.28 10.44
CA LYS A 58 1.10 -6.24 10.75
C LYS A 58 2.55 -6.75 10.69
N ILE A 59 2.75 -8.07 10.66
CA ILE A 59 4.06 -8.72 10.58
C ILE A 59 4.29 -9.08 9.12
N ALA A 60 4.84 -8.14 8.36
CA ALA A 60 5.10 -8.27 6.93
C ALA A 60 6.38 -7.52 6.56
N ARG A 61 7.13 -8.03 5.59
CA ARG A 61 8.20 -7.27 4.94
C ARG A 61 7.62 -6.39 3.84
N ASP A 62 8.38 -5.42 3.37
CA ASP A 62 8.03 -4.69 2.17
C ASP A 62 7.80 -5.67 0.99
N GLY A 63 6.75 -5.41 0.21
CA GLY A 63 6.32 -6.29 -0.89
C GLY A 63 5.64 -7.61 -0.50
N THR A 64 5.27 -7.82 0.77
CA THR A 64 4.52 -9.04 1.17
C THR A 64 3.10 -9.02 0.57
N GLU A 65 2.75 -10.06 -0.17
CA GLU A 65 1.39 -10.24 -0.69
C GLU A 65 0.43 -10.76 0.39
N PHE A 66 -0.85 -10.38 0.27
CA PHE A 66 -1.93 -10.81 1.17
C PHE A 66 -2.93 -11.67 0.42
N GLU A 67 -3.42 -12.73 1.11
CA GLU A 67 -4.54 -13.51 0.61
C GLU A 67 -5.75 -12.57 0.33
N PRO A 68 -6.49 -12.75 -0.79
CA PRO A 68 -7.47 -11.77 -1.25
C PRO A 68 -8.59 -11.45 -0.25
N ASN A 69 -9.09 -12.43 0.49
CA ASN A 69 -10.14 -12.21 1.48
C ASN A 69 -9.61 -11.46 2.70
N ILE A 70 -8.38 -11.74 3.12
CA ILE A 70 -7.69 -10.99 4.19
C ILE A 70 -7.41 -9.54 3.74
N GLY A 71 -6.92 -9.36 2.50
CA GLY A 71 -6.72 -8.03 1.92
C GLY A 71 -8.02 -7.23 1.86
N LYS A 72 -9.13 -7.85 1.44
CA LYS A 72 -10.45 -7.22 1.45
C LYS A 72 -10.90 -6.80 2.85
N GLN A 73 -10.77 -7.68 3.84
CA GLN A 73 -11.13 -7.37 5.23
C GLN A 73 -10.29 -6.21 5.80
N LEU A 74 -8.99 -6.18 5.49
CA LEU A 74 -8.10 -5.08 5.85
C LEU A 74 -8.58 -3.76 5.22
N CYS A 75 -8.83 -3.74 3.92
CA CYS A 75 -9.33 -2.54 3.22
C CYS A 75 -10.67 -2.04 3.81
N CYS A 76 -11.59 -2.95 4.17
CA CYS A 76 -12.87 -2.60 4.79
C CYS A 76 -12.75 -2.10 6.24
N SER A 77 -11.58 -2.27 6.89
CA SER A 77 -11.36 -1.82 8.27
C SER A 77 -10.97 -0.35 8.36
N PHE A 78 -10.63 0.30 7.24
CA PHE A 78 -10.31 1.73 7.21
C PHE A 78 -11.56 2.59 7.45
N PRO A 79 -11.44 3.73 8.15
CA PRO A 79 -12.53 4.68 8.27
C PRO A 79 -12.83 5.32 6.91
N SER A 80 -14.08 5.74 6.69
CA SER A 80 -14.49 6.40 5.44
C SER A 80 -13.65 7.66 5.17
N ASP A 81 -13.16 7.81 3.94
CA ASP A 81 -12.46 9.01 3.48
C ASP A 81 -13.39 9.84 2.57
N PRO A 82 -14.00 10.92 3.09
CA PRO A 82 -14.96 11.72 2.31
C PRO A 82 -14.29 12.55 1.20
N THR A 83 -12.96 12.63 1.18
CA THR A 83 -12.21 13.41 0.21
C THR A 83 -11.87 12.60 -1.05
N THR A 84 -12.20 11.32 -1.06
CA THR A 84 -11.90 10.39 -2.16
C THR A 84 -13.18 9.92 -2.82
N ASP A 85 -13.38 10.25 -4.10
CA ASP A 85 -14.42 9.64 -4.92
C ASP A 85 -13.90 8.36 -5.56
N VAL A 86 -14.14 7.23 -4.89
CA VAL A 86 -13.71 5.92 -5.38
C VAL A 86 -14.48 5.47 -6.63
N VAL A 87 -15.69 5.97 -6.86
CA VAL A 87 -16.50 5.59 -8.04
C VAL A 87 -15.90 6.19 -9.30
N ALA A 88 -15.40 7.43 -9.21
CA ALA A 88 -14.67 8.07 -10.30
C ALA A 88 -13.40 7.32 -10.74
N LEU A 89 -12.87 6.42 -9.89
CA LEU A 89 -11.68 5.62 -10.16
C LEU A 89 -11.97 4.28 -10.88
N ILE A 90 -13.23 3.84 -10.95
CA ILE A 90 -13.65 2.56 -11.56
C ILE A 90 -13.97 2.74 -13.06
N LYS A 91 -13.30 3.67 -13.74
CA LYS A 91 -13.48 3.90 -15.17
C LYS A 91 -12.72 2.92 -16.03
#